data_AF-A0AAW0IQ97-F1
#
_entry.id   AF-A0AAW0IQ97-F1
#
_cell.length_a   1.000
_cell.length_b   1.000
_cell.length_c   1.000
_cell.angle_alpha   90.00
_cell.angle_beta   90.00
_cell.angle_gamma   90.00
#
_symmetry.space_group_name_H-M   'P 1'
#
loop_
_entity.id
_entity.type
_entity.pdbx_description
1 polymer ?
#
loop_
_entity_poly.entity_id
_entity_poly.type
_entity_poly.pdbx_seq_one_letter_code
_entity_poly.pdbx_strand_id
1 'polypeptide(L)'
;MSSVYYDGFCLIEDQDGTYYFSCSYVSNSFFHYVLTTEGDIEQRHWDYEKDDWGISWNAVKSECDVYGMCGAFGSCNSKSLPIRSCLPGFEPKNTKKWNRRNWTSGCVRRTPSSQCAVVNSSIEAVKMDGFLKLKTMKVPDFADSSLALENYCRQQCLENCSCIAYAYDSGTDKVGDGKKVVTISVIIGAIFISICTFLLWRWMAKQQGNYIHT
;
A
#
# COMPACT_ATOMS: atom_id res chain seq x y z
N MET A 1 4.57 -20.10 -20.95
CA MET A 1 4.48 -18.68 -20.61
C MET A 1 3.16 -18.18 -21.18
N SER A 2 2.08 -18.30 -20.42
CA SER A 2 0.75 -17.86 -20.85
C SER A 2 0.48 -16.50 -20.22
N SER A 3 0.44 -15.47 -21.07
CA SER A 3 -0.07 -14.16 -20.73
C SER A 3 -1.56 -14.30 -20.44
N VAL A 4 -1.97 -14.16 -19.18
CA VAL A 4 -3.38 -14.13 -18.75
C VAL A 4 -3.91 -12.71 -18.95
N TYR A 5 -3.85 -12.20 -20.17
CA TYR A 5 -4.36 -10.87 -20.53
C TYR A 5 -5.17 -11.02 -21.82
N TYR A 6 -6.43 -11.41 -21.67
CA TYR A 6 -7.50 -11.16 -22.63
C TYR A 6 -8.61 -10.47 -21.82
N ASP A 7 -8.82 -9.18 -22.10
CA ASP A 7 -9.82 -8.25 -21.53
C ASP A 7 -9.97 -8.25 -19.99
N GLY A 8 -9.27 -7.32 -19.34
CA GLY A 8 -9.38 -7.06 -17.92
C GLY A 8 -10.67 -6.33 -17.53
N PHE A 9 -10.89 -6.18 -16.23
CA PHE A 9 -11.92 -5.30 -15.69
C PHE A 9 -11.51 -3.84 -15.90
N CYS A 10 -12.38 -3.06 -16.54
CA CYS A 10 -12.28 -1.62 -16.59
C CYS A 10 -12.81 -1.05 -15.28
N LEU A 11 -11.93 -0.42 -14.50
CA LEU A 11 -12.33 0.43 -13.39
C LEU A 11 -12.76 1.79 -13.94
N ILE A 12 -14.03 2.12 -13.80
CA ILE A 12 -14.59 3.39 -14.24
C ILE A 12 -14.91 4.19 -12.98
N GLU A 13 -14.25 5.33 -12.82
CA GLU A 13 -14.57 6.30 -11.78
C GLU A 13 -15.64 7.26 -12.29
N ASP A 14 -16.71 7.40 -11.54
CA ASP A 14 -17.79 8.34 -11.80
C ASP A 14 -17.56 9.66 -11.07
N GLN A 15 -18.26 10.72 -11.48
CA GLN A 15 -18.03 12.09 -11.00
C GLN A 15 -18.35 12.28 -9.51
N ASP A 16 -19.13 11.38 -8.93
CA ASP A 16 -19.49 11.32 -7.52
C ASP A 16 -18.45 10.56 -6.65
N GLY A 17 -17.40 10.02 -7.27
CA GLY A 17 -16.39 9.19 -6.61
C GLY A 17 -16.77 7.71 -6.48
N THR A 18 -17.86 7.27 -7.13
CA THR A 18 -18.22 5.85 -7.21
C THR A 18 -17.35 5.15 -8.24
N TYR A 19 -16.87 3.95 -7.91
CA TYR A 19 -16.10 3.12 -8.84
C TYR A 19 -16.93 1.95 -9.35
N TYR A 20 -17.02 1.81 -10.67
CA TYR A 20 -17.66 0.68 -11.34
C TYR A 20 -16.61 -0.24 -11.96
N PHE A 21 -16.82 -1.55 -11.80
CA PHE A 21 -16.08 -2.54 -12.56
C PHE A 21 -16.90 -2.94 -13.78
N SER A 22 -16.41 -2.62 -14.96
CA SER A 22 -17.00 -3.01 -16.25
C SER A 22 -16.13 -4.08 -16.91
N CYS A 23 -16.75 -5.10 -17.49
CA CYS A 23 -16.06 -6.09 -18.30
C CYS A 23 -16.84 -6.28 -19.60
N SER A 24 -16.14 -6.25 -20.73
CA SER A 24 -16.66 -6.67 -22.02
C SER A 24 -16.06 -8.03 -22.36
N TYR A 25 -16.90 -9.05 -22.53
CA TYR A 25 -16.47 -10.35 -23.04
C TYR A 25 -16.92 -10.50 -24.50
N VAL A 26 -16.05 -11.06 -25.33
CA VAL A 26 -16.29 -11.27 -26.77
C VAL A 26 -17.32 -12.39 -27.01
N SER A 27 -17.61 -13.23 -26.01
CA SER A 27 -18.53 -14.37 -26.09
C SER A 27 -19.76 -14.22 -25.19
N ASN A 28 -20.84 -14.92 -25.55
CA ASN A 28 -22.04 -15.16 -24.73
C ASN A 28 -21.76 -16.04 -23.49
N SER A 29 -20.54 -16.00 -22.94
CA SER A 29 -20.16 -16.79 -21.77
C SER A 29 -20.93 -16.28 -20.55
N PHE A 30 -21.82 -17.11 -20.03
CA PHE A 30 -22.57 -16.79 -18.82
C PHE A 30 -21.66 -17.03 -17.61
N PHE A 31 -21.28 -15.94 -16.94
CA PHE A 31 -20.52 -15.99 -15.69
C PHE A 31 -21.10 -15.03 -14.68
N HIS A 32 -20.82 -15.29 -13.40
CA HIS A 32 -21.17 -14.41 -12.30
C HIS A 32 -20.13 -14.52 -11.18
N TYR A 33 -20.11 -13.51 -10.31
CA TYR A 33 -19.30 -13.53 -9.09
C TYR A 33 -20.17 -13.88 -7.90
N VAL A 34 -19.68 -14.77 -7.05
CA VAL A 34 -20.37 -15.23 -5.84
C VAL A 34 -19.42 -15.06 -4.66
N LEU A 35 -19.92 -14.41 -3.60
CA LEU A 35 -19.28 -14.43 -2.29
C LEU A 35 -19.72 -15.71 -1.57
N THR A 36 -18.79 -16.62 -1.30
CA THR A 36 -19.11 -17.89 -0.64
C THR A 36 -19.34 -17.70 0.86
N THR A 37 -19.88 -18.74 1.51
CA THR A 37 -20.09 -18.76 2.96
C THR A 37 -18.79 -18.67 3.76
N GLU A 38 -17.66 -19.01 3.14
CA GLU A 38 -16.31 -18.93 3.70
C GLU A 38 -15.68 -17.53 3.53
N GLY A 39 -16.35 -16.63 2.81
CA GLY A 39 -15.88 -15.26 2.56
C GLY A 39 -14.88 -15.13 1.42
N ASP A 40 -14.78 -16.12 0.52
CA ASP A 40 -14.01 -16.03 -0.72
C ASP A 40 -14.90 -15.55 -1.87
N ILE A 41 -14.29 -14.91 -2.87
CA ILE A 41 -14.99 -14.49 -4.09
C ILE A 41 -14.63 -15.46 -5.20
N GLU A 42 -15.63 -16.11 -5.76
CA GLU A 42 -15.51 -17.01 -6.90
C GLU A 42 -16.11 -16.37 -8.14
N GLN A 43 -15.43 -16.50 -9.27
CA GLN A 43 -16.02 -16.40 -10.59
C GLN A 43 -16.50 -17.78 -11.00
N ARG A 44 -17.80 -17.90 -11.25
CA ARG A 44 -18.40 -19.12 -11.79
C ARG A 44 -18.83 -18.89 -13.23
N HIS A 45 -18.66 -19.89 -14.07
CA HIS A 45 -19.10 -19.91 -15.45
C HIS A 45 -20.07 -21.07 -15.66
N TRP A 46 -21.03 -20.90 -16.55
CA TRP A 46 -21.92 -21.98 -16.94
C TRP A 46 -21.19 -22.96 -17.86
N ASP A 47 -21.07 -24.21 -17.42
CA ASP A 47 -20.50 -25.30 -18.20
C ASP A 47 -21.63 -26.03 -18.94
N TYR A 48 -21.79 -25.72 -20.23
CA TYR A 48 -22.83 -26.31 -21.07
C TYR A 48 -22.67 -27.82 -21.29
N GLU A 49 -21.47 -28.38 -21.13
CA GLU A 49 -21.27 -29.83 -21.26
C GLU A 49 -21.76 -30.58 -20.02
N LYS A 50 -21.63 -29.96 -18.84
CA LYS A 50 -22.04 -30.54 -17.55
C LYS A 50 -23.44 -30.12 -17.10
N ASP A 51 -24.02 -29.11 -17.75
CA ASP A 51 -25.28 -28.48 -17.34
C ASP A 51 -25.22 -27.97 -15.87
N ASP A 52 -24.05 -27.43 -15.48
CA ASP A 52 -23.78 -26.98 -14.12
C ASP A 52 -22.77 -25.80 -14.10
N TRP A 53 -22.61 -25.18 -12.93
CA TRP A 53 -21.66 -24.10 -12.70
C TRP A 53 -20.25 -24.62 -12.45
N GLY A 54 -19.33 -24.31 -13.36
CA GLY A 54 -17.89 -24.47 -13.15
C GLY A 54 -17.26 -23.26 -12.47
N ILE A 55 -16.18 -23.47 -11.73
CA ILE A 55 -15.39 -22.39 -11.14
C ILE A 55 -14.23 -22.03 -12.08
N SER A 56 -14.15 -20.78 -12.52
CA SER A 56 -13.06 -20.31 -13.40
C SER A 56 -11.94 -19.59 -12.62
N TRP A 57 -12.27 -18.93 -11.52
CA TRP A 57 -11.31 -18.14 -10.74
C TRP A 57 -11.78 -17.92 -9.31
N ASN A 58 -10.84 -17.89 -8.36
CA ASN A 58 -11.07 -17.54 -6.95
C ASN A 58 -10.12 -16.41 -6.55
N ALA A 59 -10.58 -15.54 -5.64
CA ALA A 59 -9.79 -14.44 -5.11
C ALA A 59 -8.64 -14.92 -4.23
N VAL A 60 -8.89 -15.89 -3.36
CA VAL A 60 -7.85 -16.50 -2.52
C VAL A 60 -7.29 -17.77 -3.17
N LYS A 61 -6.14 -17.65 -3.85
CA LYS A 61 -5.47 -18.81 -4.50
C LYS A 61 -4.44 -19.47 -3.60
N SER A 62 -3.93 -18.73 -2.62
CA SER A 62 -2.87 -19.17 -1.73
C SER A 62 -2.93 -18.44 -0.39
N GLU A 63 -2.18 -18.95 0.58
CA GLU A 63 -2.00 -18.29 1.88
C GLU A 63 -1.40 -16.87 1.78
N CYS A 64 -0.85 -16.47 0.63
CA CYS A 64 -0.32 -15.14 0.38
C CYS A 64 -1.39 -14.10 0.00
N ASP A 65 -2.57 -14.56 -0.44
CA ASP A 65 -3.66 -13.68 -0.85
C ASP A 65 -4.49 -13.22 0.37
N VAL A 66 -4.31 -13.90 1.52
CA VAL A 66 -4.92 -13.53 2.79
C VAL A 66 -4.30 -12.23 3.30
N TYR A 67 -5.15 -11.24 3.58
CA TYR A 67 -4.74 -9.93 4.06
C TYR A 67 -3.93 -10.01 5.37
N GLY A 68 -2.83 -9.25 5.45
CA GLY A 68 -2.02 -9.13 6.66
C GLY A 68 -1.11 -10.31 7.00
N MET A 69 -0.96 -11.31 6.11
CA MET A 69 -0.26 -12.56 6.44
C MET A 69 1.22 -12.41 6.86
N CYS A 70 1.95 -11.43 6.30
CA CYS A 70 3.41 -11.29 6.51
C CYS A 70 3.83 -10.15 7.45
N GLY A 71 2.88 -9.35 7.96
CA GLY A 71 3.19 -8.15 8.73
C GLY A 71 3.94 -7.07 7.92
N ALA A 72 4.28 -5.95 8.57
CA ALA A 72 4.97 -4.84 7.92
C ALA A 72 6.34 -5.26 7.35
N PHE A 73 6.67 -4.80 6.13
CA PHE A 73 7.94 -5.10 5.43
C PHE A 73 8.25 -6.61 5.23
N GLY A 74 7.25 -7.48 5.40
CA GLY A 74 7.31 -8.87 5.01
C GLY A 74 6.75 -9.08 3.60
N SER A 75 7.26 -10.09 2.91
CA SER A 75 6.77 -10.54 1.61
C SER A 75 6.28 -11.98 1.66
N CYS A 76 5.28 -12.29 0.82
CA CYS A 76 4.75 -13.64 0.64
C CYS A 76 4.90 -14.05 -0.83
N ASN A 77 5.47 -15.22 -1.08
CA ASN A 77 5.56 -15.81 -2.39
C ASN A 77 5.36 -17.33 -2.27
N SER A 78 4.16 -17.79 -2.64
CA SER A 78 3.72 -19.19 -2.58
C SER A 78 4.56 -20.14 -3.45
N LYS A 79 5.36 -19.63 -4.39
CA LYS A 79 6.26 -20.42 -5.25
C LYS A 79 7.69 -20.47 -4.74
N SER A 80 7.99 -19.81 -3.63
CA SER A 80 9.35 -19.72 -3.07
C SER A 80 9.49 -20.49 -1.75
N LEU A 81 10.72 -20.86 -1.42
CA LEU A 81 11.08 -21.43 -0.12
C LEU A 81 12.20 -20.57 0.50
N PRO A 82 11.94 -19.92 1.66
CA PRO A 82 10.69 -19.93 2.43
C PRO A 82 9.57 -19.12 1.76
N ILE A 83 8.31 -19.53 1.93
CA ILE A 83 7.13 -18.83 1.37
C ILE A 83 7.03 -17.40 1.89
N ARG A 84 7.46 -17.18 3.14
CA ARG A 84 7.42 -15.89 3.81
C ARG A 84 8.83 -15.46 4.18
N SER A 85 9.16 -14.21 3.85
CA SER A 85 10.49 -13.64 4.06
C SER A 85 10.38 -12.16 4.36
N CYS A 86 11.41 -11.57 4.98
CA CYS A 86 11.55 -10.13 5.01
C CYS A 86 12.02 -9.63 3.66
N LEU A 87 11.63 -8.40 3.29
CA LEU A 87 12.20 -7.73 2.13
C LEU A 87 13.73 -7.64 2.26
N PRO A 88 14.49 -7.65 1.14
CA PRO A 88 15.94 -7.53 1.20
C PRO A 88 16.35 -6.22 1.90
N GLY A 89 17.32 -6.31 2.82
CA GLY A 89 17.71 -5.18 3.69
C GLY A 89 16.92 -5.08 5.00
N PHE A 90 15.93 -5.95 5.21
CA PHE A 90 15.15 -6.06 6.43
C PHE A 90 15.45 -7.38 7.17
N GLU A 91 15.10 -7.42 8.44
CA GLU A 91 15.20 -8.58 9.32
C GLU A 91 13.98 -8.69 10.23
N PRO A 92 13.66 -9.89 10.76
CA PRO A 92 12.49 -10.07 11.60
C PRO A 92 12.54 -9.19 12.85
N LYS A 93 11.46 -8.45 13.12
CA LYS A 93 11.36 -7.64 14.35
C LYS A 93 11.45 -8.50 15.61
N ASN A 94 10.97 -9.74 15.53
CA ASN A 94 11.05 -10.72 16.61
C ASN A 94 11.42 -12.09 16.05
N THR A 95 12.71 -12.42 16.09
CA THR A 95 13.26 -13.69 15.58
C THR A 95 12.64 -14.92 16.24
N LYS A 96 12.29 -14.85 17.55
CA LYS A 96 11.66 -15.98 18.26
C LYS A 96 10.26 -16.27 17.71
N LYS A 97 9.45 -15.24 17.49
CA LYS A 97 8.12 -15.39 16.86
C LYS A 97 8.24 -15.85 15.41
N TRP A 98 9.17 -15.27 14.66
CA TRP A 98 9.43 -15.62 13.27
C TRP A 98 9.79 -17.10 13.09
N ASN A 99 10.70 -17.62 13.92
CA ASN A 99 11.11 -19.03 13.91
C ASN A 99 9.97 -19.98 14.33
N ARG A 100 8.97 -19.48 15.07
CA ARG A 100 7.73 -20.20 15.42
C ARG A 100 6.63 -20.02 14.39
N ARG A 101 6.96 -19.59 13.17
CA ARG A 101 6.00 -19.34 12.06
C ARG A 101 4.95 -18.29 12.42
N ASN A 102 5.33 -17.28 13.21
CA ASN A 102 4.49 -16.13 13.52
C ASN A 102 5.15 -14.86 12.96
N TRP A 103 4.64 -14.40 11.81
CA TRP A 103 5.15 -13.26 11.06
C TRP A 103 4.42 -11.95 11.37
N THR A 104 3.44 -11.96 12.29
CA THR A 104 2.59 -10.79 12.61
C THR A 104 3.37 -9.56 13.05
N SER A 105 4.55 -9.75 13.63
CA SER A 105 5.43 -8.66 14.08
C SER A 105 6.17 -7.96 12.93
N GLY A 106 6.12 -8.52 11.73
CA GLY A 106 6.78 -7.98 10.55
C GLY A 106 8.31 -7.94 10.66
N CYS A 107 8.89 -7.08 9.84
CA CYS A 107 10.32 -6.88 9.69
C CYS A 107 10.71 -5.42 9.96
N VAL A 108 11.97 -5.21 10.32
CA VAL A 108 12.60 -3.90 10.53
C VAL A 108 13.84 -3.78 9.67
N ARG A 109 14.20 -2.55 9.29
CA ARG A 109 15.38 -2.29 8.46
C ARG A 109 16.63 -2.65 9.25
N ARG A 110 17.56 -3.41 8.64
CA ARG A 110 18.80 -3.84 9.32
C ARG A 110 19.69 -2.67 9.72
N THR A 111 19.70 -1.62 8.90
CA THR A 111 20.47 -0.40 9.14
C THR A 111 19.53 0.76 9.45
N PRO A 112 19.56 1.31 10.68
CA PRO A 112 18.64 2.36 11.12
C PRO A 112 18.92 3.74 10.50
N SER A 113 20.01 3.91 9.74
CA SER A 113 20.34 5.17 9.08
C SER A 113 19.52 5.33 7.79
N SER A 114 18.30 5.85 7.88
CA SER A 114 17.74 6.64 6.78
C SER A 114 18.17 8.08 6.98
N GLN A 115 19.27 8.46 6.34
CA GLN A 115 19.66 9.86 6.27
C GLN A 115 18.87 10.44 5.10
N CYS A 116 17.60 10.79 5.36
CA CYS A 116 16.90 11.69 4.46
C CYS A 116 17.79 12.93 4.35
N ALA A 117 18.24 13.23 3.14
CA ALA A 117 19.24 14.25 2.92
C ALA A 117 18.72 15.58 3.47
N VAL A 118 19.13 15.92 4.70
CA VAL A 118 19.08 17.30 5.14
C VAL A 118 20.14 17.97 4.30
N VAL A 119 19.72 18.68 3.25
CA VAL A 119 20.61 19.51 2.43
C VAL A 119 21.02 20.72 3.26
N ASN A 120 21.72 20.48 4.37
CA ASN A 120 22.46 21.48 5.11
C ASN A 120 23.93 21.17 4.86
N SER A 121 24.45 21.78 3.80
CA SER A 121 25.85 22.17 3.60
C SER A 121 26.85 21.68 4.65
N SER A 122 27.21 20.39 4.62
CA SER A 122 28.39 19.89 5.32
C SER A 122 29.05 18.80 4.47
N ILE A 123 30.34 18.99 4.22
CA ILE A 123 31.22 18.27 3.30
C ILE A 123 31.61 16.91 3.92
N GLU A 124 30.62 16.07 4.18
CA GLU A 124 30.84 14.65 4.43
C GLU A 124 30.01 13.87 3.43
N ALA A 125 30.60 12.82 2.84
CA ALA A 125 29.93 11.96 1.88
C ALA A 125 28.79 11.19 2.59
N VAL A 126 27.67 11.87 2.79
CA VAL A 126 26.44 11.28 3.31
C VAL A 126 26.00 10.25 2.28
N LYS A 127 25.97 8.98 2.69
CA LYS A 127 25.46 7.89 1.87
C LYS A 127 23.96 8.12 1.69
N MET A 128 23.59 8.74 0.57
CA MET A 128 22.20 9.05 0.25
C MET A 128 21.36 7.77 0.32
N ASP A 129 20.16 7.90 0.88
CA ASP A 129 19.19 6.81 0.83
C ASP A 129 18.91 6.40 -0.61
N GLY A 130 19.01 5.10 -0.87
CA GLY A 130 18.75 4.49 -2.16
C GLY A 130 17.59 3.52 -2.09
N PHE A 131 16.97 3.27 -3.24
CA PHE A 131 15.88 2.31 -3.37
C PHE A 131 16.35 1.04 -4.06
N LEU A 132 15.89 -0.10 -3.54
CA LEU A 132 16.06 -1.40 -4.19
C LEU A 132 14.84 -1.70 -5.05
N LYS A 133 15.05 -1.94 -6.35
CA LYS A 133 13.97 -2.33 -7.26
C LYS A 133 13.52 -3.77 -6.98
N LEU A 134 12.29 -3.94 -6.51
CA LEU A 134 11.62 -5.23 -6.39
C LEU A 134 10.79 -5.49 -7.64
N LYS A 135 10.73 -6.76 -8.09
CA LYS A 135 9.95 -7.18 -9.26
C LYS A 135 8.77 -8.04 -8.83
N THR A 136 7.71 -8.05 -9.64
CA THR A 136 6.51 -8.90 -9.44
C THR A 136 5.93 -8.80 -8.03
N MET A 137 5.74 -7.57 -7.56
CA MET A 137 5.16 -7.28 -6.24
C MET A 137 3.75 -6.74 -6.39
N LYS A 138 2.83 -7.16 -5.51
CA LYS A 138 1.57 -6.46 -5.29
C LYS A 138 1.87 -5.18 -4.50
N VAL A 139 1.41 -4.03 -4.97
CA VAL A 139 1.55 -2.74 -4.28
C VAL A 139 0.65 -2.73 -3.03
N PRO A 140 1.06 -2.13 -1.90
CA PRO A 140 0.21 -1.99 -0.72
C PRO A 140 -1.10 -1.24 -1.00
N ASP A 141 -2.17 -1.61 -0.32
CA ASP A 141 -3.51 -1.04 -0.57
C ASP A 141 -3.60 0.46 -0.23
N PHE A 142 -2.83 0.92 0.78
CA PHE A 142 -2.82 2.31 1.26
C PHE A 142 -1.64 3.13 0.70
N ALA A 143 -1.27 2.90 -0.55
CA ALA A 143 -0.41 3.85 -1.24
C ALA A 143 -1.26 5.05 -1.68
N ASP A 144 -0.88 6.27 -1.29
CA ASP A 144 -1.43 7.49 -1.90
C ASP A 144 -1.19 7.48 -3.39
N SER A 145 -1.82 8.37 -4.15
CA SER A 145 -1.58 8.50 -5.59
C SER A 145 -0.87 9.81 -5.95
N SER A 146 0.02 9.76 -6.94
CA SER A 146 0.72 10.90 -7.52
C SER A 146 0.66 10.82 -9.03
N LEU A 147 0.42 11.94 -9.71
CA LEU A 147 0.40 12.05 -11.18
C LEU A 147 1.81 12.15 -11.80
N ALA A 148 2.86 12.05 -10.99
CA ALA A 148 4.25 12.22 -11.43
C ALA A 148 4.66 11.24 -12.55
N LEU A 149 5.43 11.68 -13.55
CA LEU A 149 6.06 10.76 -14.50
C LEU A 149 7.01 9.77 -13.78
N GLU A 150 7.29 8.61 -14.39
CA GLU A 150 8.14 7.54 -13.80
C GLU A 150 9.43 8.08 -13.17
N ASN A 151 10.13 8.94 -13.90
CA ASN A 151 11.39 9.54 -13.46
C ASN A 151 11.22 10.49 -12.26
N TYR A 152 10.05 11.13 -12.15
CA TYR A 152 9.75 12.11 -11.11
C TYR A 152 9.23 11.45 -9.83
N CYS A 153 8.55 10.30 -9.91
CA CYS A 153 8.06 9.56 -8.75
C CYS A 153 9.19 9.15 -7.80
N ARG A 154 10.33 8.71 -8.35
CA ARG A 154 11.54 8.43 -7.57
C ARG A 154 12.05 9.69 -6.86
N GLN A 155 12.11 10.81 -7.57
CA GLN A 155 12.63 12.07 -7.01
C GLN A 155 11.72 12.62 -5.91
N GLN A 156 10.41 12.62 -6.12
CA GLN A 156 9.44 13.00 -5.10
C GLN A 156 9.58 12.17 -3.82
N CYS A 157 9.83 10.87 -3.95
CA CYS A 157 10.06 10.01 -2.80
C CYS A 157 11.39 10.32 -2.10
N LEU A 158 12.46 10.66 -2.84
CA LEU A 158 13.74 11.09 -2.25
C LEU A 158 13.63 12.43 -1.51
N GLU A 159 12.80 13.34 -2.00
CA GLU A 159 12.59 14.67 -1.40
C GLU A 159 11.64 14.62 -0.19
N ASN A 160 10.85 13.55 -0.05
CA ASN A 160 9.94 13.35 1.06
C ASN A 160 10.50 12.33 2.06
N CYS A 161 11.00 12.81 3.21
CA CYS A 161 11.55 11.94 4.25
C CYS A 161 10.57 10.92 4.85
N SER A 162 9.27 11.11 4.65
CA SER A 162 8.25 10.15 5.07
C SER A 162 8.00 9.06 4.02
N CYS A 163 8.51 9.23 2.80
CA CYS A 163 8.37 8.26 1.73
C CYS A 163 9.39 7.12 1.90
N ILE A 164 8.87 5.90 1.92
CA ILE A 164 9.68 4.68 2.16
C ILE A 164 9.78 3.78 0.93
N ALA A 165 8.91 3.96 -0.05
CA ALA A 165 8.86 3.21 -1.29
C ALA A 165 8.06 3.97 -2.35
N TYR A 166 8.37 3.72 -3.61
CA TYR A 166 7.59 4.18 -4.75
C TYR A 166 7.37 3.00 -5.70
N ALA A 167 6.26 3.02 -6.41
CA ALA A 167 5.96 2.08 -7.47
C ALA A 167 5.50 2.86 -8.70
N TYR A 168 5.82 2.31 -9.87
CA TYR A 168 5.23 2.77 -11.10
C TYR A 168 4.23 1.72 -11.53
N ASP A 169 2.95 2.07 -11.41
CA ASP A 169 1.87 1.29 -11.96
C ASP A 169 1.57 1.90 -13.34
N SER A 170 2.27 1.44 -14.37
CA SER A 170 1.66 1.53 -15.70
C SER A 170 0.52 0.55 -15.66
N GLY A 171 -0.67 1.03 -15.29
CA GLY A 171 -1.90 0.33 -15.63
C GLY A 171 -1.76 0.01 -17.11
N THR A 172 -1.46 -1.24 -17.44
CA THR A 172 -1.52 -1.71 -18.82
C THR A 172 -2.99 -1.96 -19.13
N ASP A 173 -3.78 -0.92 -18.93
CA ASP A 173 -5.16 -0.74 -19.31
C ASP A 173 -5.30 0.77 -19.46
N LYS A 174 -5.48 1.23 -20.70
CA LYS A 174 -5.56 2.64 -21.04
C LYS A 174 -6.83 3.27 -20.47
N VAL A 175 -6.92 3.53 -19.17
CA VAL A 175 -7.87 4.49 -18.59
C VAL A 175 -7.26 5.05 -17.29
N GLY A 176 -6.94 6.34 -17.27
CA GLY A 176 -6.64 7.12 -16.05
C GLY A 176 -5.27 6.86 -15.44
N ASP A 177 -4.31 7.75 -15.73
CA ASP A 177 -2.97 7.76 -15.13
C ASP A 177 -3.04 8.10 -13.64
N GLY A 178 -3.32 7.12 -12.78
CA GLY A 178 -3.35 7.25 -11.32
C GLY A 178 -2.25 6.40 -10.68
N LYS A 179 -1.02 6.92 -10.62
CA LYS A 179 0.14 6.21 -10.05
C LYS A 179 0.15 6.33 -8.54
N LYS A 180 0.79 5.41 -7.81
CA LYS A 180 0.73 5.31 -6.34
C LYS A 180 2.06 5.61 -5.59
N VAL A 181 2.06 6.54 -4.62
CA VAL A 181 3.10 6.94 -3.64
C VAL A 181 2.63 6.66 -2.21
N VAL A 182 3.35 5.91 -1.37
CA VAL A 182 2.94 5.70 0.04
C VAL A 182 3.46 6.85 0.93
N THR A 183 2.57 7.66 1.52
CA THR A 183 2.93 8.69 2.50
C THR A 183 2.21 8.44 3.82
N ILE A 184 2.95 8.46 4.94
CA ILE A 184 2.34 8.46 6.28
C ILE A 184 2.20 9.92 6.70
N SER A 185 0.98 10.45 6.71
CA SER A 185 0.70 11.80 7.20
C SER A 185 0.98 11.88 8.70
N VAL A 186 2.10 12.48 9.07
CA VAL A 186 2.43 12.72 10.47
C VAL A 186 1.61 13.92 10.96
N ILE A 187 0.54 13.64 11.72
CA ILE A 187 -0.35 14.64 12.35
C ILE A 187 0.38 15.35 13.51
N ILE A 188 1.51 15.99 13.24
CA ILE A 188 2.21 16.83 14.24
C ILE A 188 1.65 18.26 14.19
N GLY A 189 1.23 18.74 13.01
CA GLY A 189 0.73 20.11 12.83
C GLY A 189 -0.57 20.41 13.58
N ALA A 190 -1.56 19.53 13.53
CA ALA A 190 -2.86 19.76 14.17
C ALA A 190 -2.77 19.70 15.71
N ILE A 191 -1.88 18.86 16.24
CA ILE A 191 -1.63 18.72 17.68
C ILE A 191 -0.92 19.97 18.22
N PHE A 192 0.09 20.47 17.51
CA PHE A 192 0.77 21.71 17.90
C PHE A 192 -0.15 22.93 17.89
N ILE A 193 -0.99 23.08 16.86
CA ILE A 193 -1.95 24.19 16.79
C ILE A 193 -2.95 24.11 17.94
N SER A 194 -3.47 22.92 18.23
CA SER A 194 -4.43 22.72 19.33
C SER A 194 -3.80 22.98 20.71
N ILE A 195 -2.54 22.59 20.91
CA ILE A 195 -1.80 22.89 22.15
C ILE A 195 -1.54 24.39 22.27
N CYS A 196 -1.14 25.06 21.18
CA CYS A 196 -0.90 26.50 21.17
C CYS A 196 -2.18 27.29 21.45
N THR A 197 -3.30 26.95 20.83
CA THR A 197 -4.59 27.63 21.09
C THR A 197 -5.05 27.41 22.53
N PHE A 198 -4.90 26.21 23.06
CA PHE A 198 -5.24 25.91 24.46
C PHE A 198 -4.37 26.71 25.45
N LEU A 199 -3.06 26.79 25.21
CA LEU A 199 -2.14 27.56 26.06
C LEU A 199 -2.40 29.07 25.97
N LEU A 200 -2.69 29.60 24.78
CA LEU A 200 -3.08 31.00 24.58
C LEU A 200 -4.38 31.31 25.30
N TRP A 201 -5.40 30.45 25.19
CA TRP A 201 -6.67 30.64 25.87
C TRP A 201 -6.52 30.62 27.40
N ARG A 202 -5.71 29.69 27.92
CA ARG A 202 -5.38 29.61 29.36
C ARG A 202 -4.62 30.85 29.85
N TRP A 203 -3.72 31.39 29.04
CA TRP A 203 -3.01 32.63 29.37
C TRP A 203 -3.95 33.83 29.38
N MET A 204 -4.84 33.96 28.40
CA MET A 204 -5.84 35.04 28.36
C MET A 204 -6.81 34.97 29.54
N ALA A 205 -7.28 33.77 29.92
CA ALA A 205 -8.13 33.59 31.10
C ALA A 205 -7.42 34.02 32.41
N LYS A 206 -6.10 33.80 32.49
CA LYS A 206 -5.28 34.24 33.64
C LYS A 206 -5.12 35.77 33.68
N GLN A 207 -5.05 36.43 32.54
CA GLN A 207 -5.01 37.90 32.46
C GLN A 207 -6.35 38.52 32.88
N GLN A 208 -7.49 37.99 32.42
CA GLN A 208 -8.81 38.49 32.82
C GLN A 208 -9.08 38.40 34.34
N GLY A 209 -8.52 37.40 35.03
CA GLY A 209 -8.61 37.32 36.50
C GLY A 209 -7.79 38.38 37.25
N ASN A 210 -6.76 38.95 36.62
CA ASN A 210 -5.91 39.99 37.23
C ASN A 210 -6.42 41.43 36.98
N TYR A 211 -7.38 41.62 36.07
CA TYR A 211 -7.99 42.94 35.81
C TYR A 211 -9.23 43.25 36.69
N ILE A 212 -9.65 42.32 37.55
CA ILE A 212 -10.84 42.48 38.43
C ILE A 212 -10.45 42.87 39.88
N HIS A 213 -9.16 43.01 40.19
CA HIS A 213 -8.64 43.44 41.50
C HIS A 213 -7.79 44.72 41.43
N THR A 214 -8.31 45.75 40.75
CA THR A 214 -7.90 47.16 40.93
C THR A 214 -9.13 48.04 41.00
#